data_AF-A0A2G5L4C8-F1
#
_entry.id   AF-A0A2G5L4C8-F1
#
_cell.length_a   1.000
_cell.length_b   1.000
_cell.length_c   1.000
_cell.angle_alpha   90.00
_cell.angle_beta   90.00
_cell.angle_gamma   90.00
#
_symmetry.space_group_name_H-M   'P 1'
#
loop_
_entity.id
_entity.type
_entity.pdbx_description
1 polymer ?
#
loop_
_entity_poly.entity_id
_entity_poly.type
_entity_poly.pdbx_seq_one_letter_code
_entity_poly.pdbx_strand_id
1 'polypeptide(L)'
;MTQKYIKELIDGIATAKQKRKTDALSAYETGMELMFNSKPKYDSLKEEFGEGEPEFRVLANDLATEVLQCGIDYFKAAQRSTGFTGENALEILRSANELALDIQIKSRIEDNIQGVKDWVENQTLQESQNRIYNFPSIALKTAFSFMTCDGHIDENEIALIRKVASESELFGHINVDQELEFLIEVINQMGMGFLKDYFKVLKNANISEEQELILVQIAMDTLNADAKVDYNEVKFFRIFRTLLTVSDDQIRAKVPSINDEFLETDIFSKSYLDQLFDDYFEHASIPEFSKMSLRDRSKYVKPKL
;
A
#
# COMPACT_ATOMS: atom_id res chain seq x y z
N MET A 1 21.66 -44.42 27.38
CA MET A 1 20.51 -43.60 26.94
C MET A 1 21.02 -42.41 26.14
N THR A 2 21.96 -41.67 26.71
CA THR A 2 22.76 -40.57 26.15
C THR A 2 23.23 -40.77 24.70
N GLN A 3 24.00 -41.84 24.41
CA GLN A 3 24.49 -42.12 23.05
C GLN A 3 23.38 -42.39 22.03
N LYS A 4 22.22 -42.91 22.47
CA LYS A 4 21.06 -43.12 21.61
C LYS A 4 20.43 -41.78 21.23
N TYR A 5 20.28 -40.86 22.18
CA TYR A 5 19.71 -39.54 21.93
C TYR A 5 20.59 -38.66 21.05
N ILE A 6 21.91 -38.71 21.24
CA ILE A 6 22.87 -38.01 20.37
C ILE A 6 22.69 -38.48 18.92
N LYS A 7 22.67 -39.80 18.71
CA LYS A 7 22.48 -40.38 17.38
C LYS A 7 21.13 -39.98 16.76
N GLU A 8 20.04 -40.08 17.52
CA GLU A 8 18.70 -39.71 17.04
C GLU A 8 18.58 -38.24 16.65
N LEU A 9 19.28 -37.33 17.34
CA LEU A 9 19.34 -35.92 16.97
C LEU A 9 20.12 -35.71 15.68
N ILE A 10 21.29 -36.34 15.54
CA ILE A 10 22.11 -36.25 14.31
C ILE A 10 21.32 -36.78 13.10
N ASP A 11 20.67 -37.95 13.25
CA ASP A 11 19.87 -38.56 12.19
C ASP A 11 18.65 -37.68 11.84
N GLY A 12 18.02 -37.05 12.84
CA GLY A 12 16.93 -36.09 12.66
C GLY A 12 17.36 -34.86 11.86
N ILE A 13 18.48 -34.24 12.24
CA ILE A 13 19.07 -33.09 11.54
C ILE A 13 19.36 -33.44 10.08
N ALA A 14 20.00 -34.59 9.83
CA ALA A 14 20.33 -35.02 8.47
C ALA A 14 19.08 -35.24 7.60
N THR A 15 18.03 -35.85 8.18
CA THR A 15 16.75 -36.08 7.51
C THR A 15 16.05 -34.77 7.18
N ALA A 16 15.96 -33.83 8.13
CA ALA A 16 15.37 -32.51 7.92
C ALA A 16 16.11 -31.74 6.82
N LYS A 17 17.45 -31.76 6.84
CA LYS A 17 18.30 -31.14 5.82
C LYS A 17 18.03 -31.68 4.41
N GLN A 18 17.79 -32.99 4.29
CA GLN A 18 17.41 -33.59 3.02
C GLN A 18 16.03 -33.12 2.58
N LYS A 19 15.01 -33.24 3.44
CA LYS A 19 13.63 -32.83 3.14
C LYS A 19 13.54 -31.36 2.72
N ARG A 20 14.12 -30.44 3.51
CA ARG A 20 14.17 -28.99 3.23
C ARG A 20 14.77 -28.70 1.86
N LYS A 21 15.87 -29.37 1.49
CA LYS A 21 16.52 -29.17 0.19
C LYS A 21 15.70 -29.69 -0.98
N THR A 22 14.86 -30.71 -0.75
CA THR A 22 13.95 -31.26 -1.76
C THR A 22 12.73 -30.38 -1.95
N ASP A 23 12.18 -29.83 -0.87
CA ASP A 23 11.01 -28.95 -0.91
C ASP A 23 11.17 -27.80 0.10
N ALA A 24 11.55 -26.63 -0.42
CA ALA A 24 11.74 -25.43 0.39
C ALA A 24 10.41 -24.84 0.89
N LEU A 25 9.28 -25.13 0.23
CA LEU A 25 7.98 -24.60 0.65
C LEU A 25 7.48 -25.31 1.91
N SER A 26 7.76 -26.61 2.05
CA SER A 26 7.47 -27.38 3.28
C SER A 26 8.57 -27.31 4.35
N ALA A 27 9.52 -26.39 4.21
CA ALA A 27 10.62 -26.25 5.15
C ALA A 27 10.15 -25.82 6.55
N TYR A 28 9.04 -25.08 6.65
CA TYR A 28 8.43 -24.73 7.93
C TYR A 28 7.98 -25.99 8.68
N GLU A 29 7.14 -26.83 8.06
CA GLU A 29 6.64 -28.08 8.65
C GLU A 29 7.79 -29.03 8.98
N THR A 30 8.78 -29.13 8.09
CA THR A 30 9.98 -29.96 8.28
C THR A 30 10.75 -29.54 9.53
N GLY A 31 10.96 -28.24 9.74
CA GLY A 31 11.69 -27.75 10.90
C GLY A 31 10.89 -27.82 12.20
N MET A 32 9.57 -27.64 12.15
CA MET A 32 8.70 -27.85 13.32
C MET A 32 8.64 -29.33 13.73
N GLU A 33 8.59 -30.25 12.76
CA GLU A 33 8.71 -31.70 13.01
C GLU A 33 10.06 -32.04 13.65
N LEU A 34 11.16 -31.46 13.13
CA LEU A 34 12.49 -31.62 13.70
C LEU A 34 12.52 -31.14 15.16
N MET A 35 12.02 -29.93 15.43
CA MET A 35 11.94 -29.35 16.78
C MET A 35 11.16 -30.23 17.74
N PHE A 36 9.93 -30.62 17.36
CA PHE A 36 9.04 -31.42 18.18
C PHE A 36 9.68 -32.75 18.57
N ASN A 37 10.28 -33.44 17.60
CA ASN A 37 10.92 -34.74 17.83
C ASN A 37 12.23 -34.62 18.60
N SER A 38 12.95 -33.51 18.44
CA SER A 38 14.28 -33.31 19.03
C SER A 38 14.23 -32.79 20.46
N LYS A 39 13.22 -31.99 20.81
CA LYS A 39 13.17 -31.25 22.08
C LYS A 39 13.28 -32.12 23.34
N PRO A 40 12.55 -33.24 23.51
CA PRO A 40 12.70 -34.08 24.70
C PRO A 40 14.12 -34.62 24.86
N LYS A 41 14.77 -34.99 23.75
CA LYS A 41 16.13 -35.54 23.72
C LYS A 41 17.15 -34.45 24.04
N TYR A 42 16.97 -33.27 23.44
CA TYR A 42 17.77 -32.09 23.71
C TYR A 42 17.71 -31.70 25.18
N ASP A 43 16.51 -31.61 25.76
CA ASP A 43 16.31 -31.19 27.16
C ASP A 43 16.95 -32.21 28.13
N SER A 44 16.81 -33.52 27.88
CA SER A 44 17.49 -34.56 28.68
C SER A 44 19.02 -34.46 28.60
N LEU A 45 19.58 -34.25 27.39
CA LEU A 45 21.02 -34.11 27.21
C LEU A 45 21.55 -32.82 27.85
N LYS A 46 20.78 -31.73 27.78
CA LYS A 46 21.09 -30.46 28.44
C LYS A 46 21.16 -30.61 29.95
N GLU A 47 20.23 -31.34 30.55
CA GLU A 47 20.20 -31.60 32.00
C GLU A 47 21.37 -32.49 32.43
N GLU A 48 21.71 -33.52 31.63
CA GLU A 48 22.78 -34.46 31.94
C GLU A 48 24.19 -33.84 31.83
N PHE A 49 24.43 -33.04 30.77
CA PHE A 49 25.77 -32.52 30.46
C PHE A 49 25.98 -31.04 30.80
N GLY A 50 24.91 -30.25 30.80
CA GLY A 50 24.99 -28.79 30.86
C GLY A 50 25.44 -28.14 29.54
N GLU A 51 25.19 -26.83 29.42
CA GLU A 51 25.49 -26.03 28.22
C GLU A 51 27.00 -25.77 27.97
N GLY A 52 27.85 -26.11 28.95
CA GLY A 52 29.29 -25.96 28.85
C GLY A 52 29.97 -27.12 28.14
N GLU A 53 29.33 -28.29 28.08
CA GLU A 53 29.97 -29.50 27.56
C GLU A 53 30.18 -29.43 26.04
N PRO A 54 31.41 -29.60 25.52
CA PRO A 54 31.71 -29.39 24.11
C PRO A 54 30.85 -30.22 23.14
N GLU A 55 30.60 -31.49 23.45
CA GLU A 55 29.82 -32.39 22.58
C GLU A 55 28.35 -31.96 22.52
N PHE A 56 27.76 -31.60 23.66
CA PHE A 56 26.40 -31.06 23.70
C PHE A 56 26.30 -29.71 22.98
N ARG A 57 27.29 -28.82 23.16
CA ARG A 57 27.33 -27.53 22.47
C ARG A 57 27.33 -27.67 20.95
N VAL A 58 28.14 -28.58 20.41
CA VAL A 58 28.17 -28.85 18.96
C VAL A 58 26.79 -29.31 18.49
N LEU A 59 26.20 -30.29 19.18
CA LEU A 59 24.89 -30.84 18.81
C LEU A 59 23.77 -29.80 18.88
N ALA A 60 23.75 -28.98 19.94
CA ALA A 60 22.79 -27.90 20.12
C ALA A 60 22.88 -26.87 18.99
N ASN A 61 24.10 -26.49 18.61
CA ASN A 61 24.36 -25.53 17.55
C ASN A 61 24.08 -26.08 16.15
N ASP A 62 24.33 -27.36 15.91
CA ASP A 62 23.95 -28.02 14.65
C ASP A 62 22.43 -28.09 14.48
N LEU A 63 21.71 -28.44 15.55
CA LEU A 63 20.25 -28.43 15.58
C LEU A 63 19.71 -27.02 15.32
N ALA A 64 20.20 -26.02 16.06
CA ALA A 64 19.83 -24.62 15.87
C ALA A 64 20.10 -24.14 14.44
N THR A 65 21.24 -24.53 13.85
CA THR A 65 21.61 -24.16 12.49
C THR A 65 20.65 -24.76 11.46
N GLU A 66 20.24 -26.03 11.60
CA GLU A 66 19.30 -26.62 10.65
C GLU A 66 17.89 -26.03 10.78
N VAL A 67 17.43 -25.75 12.01
CA VAL A 67 16.13 -25.07 12.25
C VAL A 67 16.15 -23.64 11.69
N LEU A 68 17.24 -22.89 11.89
CA LEU A 68 17.45 -21.58 11.26
C LEU A 68 17.32 -21.68 9.74
N GLN A 69 17.97 -22.68 9.13
CA GLN A 69 17.96 -22.84 7.69
C GLN A 69 16.59 -23.24 7.13
N CYS A 70 15.78 -23.97 7.91
CA CYS A 70 14.37 -24.22 7.59
C CYS A 70 13.58 -22.91 7.50
N GLY A 71 13.77 -22.00 8.46
CA GLY A 71 13.14 -20.67 8.44
C GLY A 71 13.54 -19.81 7.24
N ILE A 72 14.82 -19.79 6.91
CA ILE A 72 15.35 -19.03 5.76
C ILE A 72 14.80 -19.55 4.43
N ASP A 73 14.81 -20.87 4.23
CA ASP A 73 14.36 -21.48 2.98
C ASP A 73 12.84 -21.34 2.81
N TYR A 74 12.07 -21.53 3.88
CA TYR A 74 10.63 -21.28 3.89
C TYR A 74 10.31 -19.83 3.53
N PHE A 75 10.95 -18.85 4.20
CA PHE A 75 10.76 -17.44 3.91
C PHE A 75 11.03 -17.15 2.43
N LYS A 76 12.17 -17.62 1.90
CA LYS A 76 12.53 -17.38 0.50
C LYS A 76 11.55 -17.98 -0.49
N ALA A 77 10.99 -19.15 -0.20
CA ALA A 77 10.03 -19.83 -1.04
C ALA A 77 8.62 -19.21 -0.97
N ALA A 78 8.20 -18.76 0.21
CA ALA A 78 6.82 -18.33 0.48
C ALA A 78 6.60 -16.81 0.44
N GLN A 79 7.64 -15.97 0.56
CA GLN A 79 7.50 -14.50 0.66
C GLN A 79 6.75 -13.83 -0.52
N ARG A 80 6.61 -14.50 -1.66
CA ARG A 80 5.87 -13.96 -2.83
C ARG A 80 4.45 -14.53 -2.95
N SER A 81 4.05 -15.42 -2.06
CA SER A 81 2.73 -16.03 -2.07
C SER A 81 1.70 -15.08 -1.48
N THR A 82 0.51 -15.04 -2.07
CA THR A 82 -0.65 -14.33 -1.52
C THR A 82 -0.95 -14.81 -0.10
N GLY A 83 -1.11 -13.88 0.84
CA GLY A 83 -1.44 -14.17 2.24
C GLY A 83 -0.25 -14.53 3.13
N PHE A 84 0.99 -14.40 2.64
CA PHE A 84 2.18 -14.57 3.48
C PHE A 84 2.30 -13.43 4.49
N THR A 85 2.41 -13.77 5.79
CA THR A 85 2.52 -12.79 6.90
C THR A 85 3.92 -12.72 7.52
N GLY A 86 4.81 -13.65 7.17
CA GLY A 86 6.11 -13.81 7.82
C GLY A 86 6.06 -14.50 9.19
N GLU A 87 4.89 -14.75 9.77
CA GLU A 87 4.75 -15.30 11.13
C GLU A 87 5.38 -16.68 11.28
N ASN A 88 5.09 -17.61 10.35
CA ASN A 88 5.68 -18.94 10.33
C ASN A 88 7.21 -18.90 10.23
N ALA A 89 7.76 -17.97 9.44
CA ALA A 89 9.21 -17.78 9.32
C ALA A 89 9.80 -17.25 10.64
N LEU A 90 9.12 -16.29 11.28
CA LEU A 90 9.56 -15.75 12.58
C LEU A 90 9.48 -16.78 13.70
N GLU A 91 8.45 -17.62 13.73
CA GLU A 91 8.24 -18.67 14.73
C GLU A 91 9.41 -19.67 14.73
N ILE A 92 9.75 -20.21 13.57
CA ILE A 92 10.82 -21.19 13.45
C ILE A 92 12.20 -20.58 13.69
N LEU A 93 12.43 -19.32 13.27
CA LEU A 93 13.68 -18.61 13.56
C LEU A 93 13.85 -18.34 15.06
N ARG A 94 12.78 -17.99 15.78
CA ARG A 94 12.81 -17.84 17.24
C ARG A 94 13.08 -19.17 17.94
N SER A 95 12.50 -20.26 17.44
CA SER A 95 12.77 -21.62 17.94
C SER A 95 14.25 -22.00 17.77
N ALA A 96 14.88 -21.64 16.65
CA ALA A 96 16.31 -21.82 16.47
C ALA A 96 17.14 -21.03 17.50
N ASN A 97 16.69 -19.81 17.85
CA ASN A 97 17.39 -18.95 18.81
C ASN A 97 17.40 -19.53 20.24
N GLU A 98 16.33 -20.23 20.63
CA GLU A 98 16.24 -20.90 21.93
C GLU A 98 17.23 -22.07 22.08
N LEU A 99 17.65 -22.67 20.96
CA LEU A 99 18.58 -23.80 20.93
C LEU A 99 20.04 -23.38 20.85
N ALA A 100 20.33 -22.27 20.15
CA ALA A 100 21.69 -21.85 19.87
C ALA A 100 22.44 -21.50 21.15
N LEU A 101 23.68 -21.99 21.27
CA LEU A 101 24.59 -21.70 22.38
C LEU A 101 25.81 -20.89 21.94
N ASP A 102 26.09 -20.86 20.63
CA ASP A 102 27.14 -20.06 20.02
C ASP A 102 26.67 -18.64 19.68
N ILE A 103 27.52 -17.66 19.99
CA ILE A 103 27.20 -16.23 19.81
C ILE A 103 27.08 -15.85 18.33
N GLN A 104 27.92 -16.42 17.46
CA GLN A 104 27.87 -16.13 16.03
C GLN A 104 26.60 -16.71 15.40
N ILE A 105 26.18 -17.90 15.83
CA ILE A 105 24.92 -18.51 15.39
C ILE A 105 23.73 -17.67 15.87
N LYS A 106 23.70 -17.24 17.15
CA LYS A 106 22.66 -16.34 17.67
C LYS A 106 22.57 -15.04 16.86
N SER A 107 23.70 -14.37 16.65
CA SER A 107 23.75 -13.14 15.84
C SER A 107 23.17 -13.38 14.44
N ARG A 108 23.54 -14.49 13.78
CA ARG A 108 22.99 -14.83 12.47
C ARG A 108 21.48 -15.06 12.51
N ILE A 109 20.95 -15.69 13.57
CA ILE A 109 19.51 -15.90 13.73
C ILE A 109 18.81 -14.55 13.92
N GLU A 110 19.33 -13.69 14.79
CA GLU A 110 18.81 -12.35 15.06
C GLU A 110 18.79 -11.48 13.79
N ASP A 111 19.86 -11.50 12.98
CA ASP A 111 19.92 -10.80 11.69
C ASP A 111 18.82 -11.26 10.73
N ASN A 112 18.53 -12.57 10.69
CA ASN A 112 17.47 -13.11 9.83
C ASN A 112 16.07 -12.81 10.39
N ILE A 113 15.88 -12.83 11.72
CA ILE A 113 14.63 -12.38 12.35
C ILE A 113 14.37 -10.91 11.99
N GLN A 114 15.40 -10.06 12.08
CA GLN A 114 15.27 -8.65 11.72
C GLN A 114 14.97 -8.49 10.23
N GLY A 115 15.67 -9.21 9.36
CA GLY A 115 15.42 -9.19 7.92
C GLY A 115 13.98 -9.57 7.53
N VAL A 116 13.36 -10.54 8.21
CA VAL A 116 11.94 -10.86 8.00
C VAL A 116 11.03 -9.73 8.48
N LYS A 117 11.29 -9.13 9.64
CA LYS A 117 10.50 -7.99 10.14
C LYS A 117 10.56 -6.78 9.21
N ASP A 118 11.77 -6.41 8.78
CA ASP A 118 12.00 -5.30 7.87
C ASP A 118 11.27 -5.54 6.55
N TRP A 119 11.26 -6.78 6.06
CA TRP A 119 10.53 -7.14 4.85
C TRP A 119 9.02 -6.96 5.00
N VAL A 120 8.43 -7.42 6.11
CA VAL A 120 6.98 -7.28 6.39
C VAL A 120 6.58 -5.80 6.52
N GLU A 121 7.39 -5.00 7.23
CA GLU A 121 7.16 -3.56 7.37
C GLU A 121 7.21 -2.85 6.01
N ASN A 122 8.24 -3.14 5.20
CA ASN A 122 8.38 -2.57 3.86
C ASN A 122 7.24 -2.97 2.92
N GLN A 123 6.75 -4.21 2.99
CA GLN A 123 5.60 -4.64 2.21
C GLN A 123 4.35 -3.84 2.59
N THR A 124 4.09 -3.65 3.88
CA THR A 124 2.94 -2.87 4.38
C THR A 124 3.02 -1.41 3.92
N LEU A 125 4.21 -0.81 3.94
CA LEU A 125 4.45 0.53 3.44
C LEU A 125 4.22 0.62 1.93
N GLN A 126 4.72 -0.35 1.15
CA GLN A 126 4.51 -0.40 -0.29
C GLN A 126 3.03 -0.58 -0.65
N GLU A 127 2.30 -1.43 0.05
CA GLU A 127 0.86 -1.60 -0.14
C GLU A 127 0.08 -0.32 0.18
N SER A 128 0.46 0.36 1.28
CA SER A 128 -0.14 1.64 1.67
C SER A 128 0.15 2.74 0.65
N GLN A 129 1.39 2.84 0.17
CA GLN A 129 1.78 3.77 -0.88
C GLN A 129 1.07 3.44 -2.20
N ASN A 130 1.04 2.18 -2.61
CA ASN A 130 0.32 1.74 -3.81
C ASN A 130 -1.17 2.08 -3.71
N ARG A 131 -1.81 1.98 -2.53
CA ARG A 131 -3.21 2.38 -2.35
C ARG A 131 -3.41 3.89 -2.54
N ILE A 132 -2.48 4.72 -2.06
CA ILE A 132 -2.59 6.17 -2.12
C ILE A 132 -2.23 6.71 -3.53
N TYR A 133 -1.19 6.15 -4.15
CA TYR A 133 -0.58 6.67 -5.37
C TYR A 133 -0.89 5.86 -6.63
N ASN A 134 -1.74 4.82 -6.57
CA ASN A 134 -2.20 4.18 -7.80
C ASN A 134 -3.13 5.09 -8.60
N PHE A 135 -3.09 4.92 -9.91
CA PHE A 135 -3.87 5.75 -10.83
C PHE A 135 -5.39 5.69 -10.61
N PRO A 136 -6.04 4.53 -10.42
CA PRO A 136 -7.48 4.46 -10.10
C PRO A 136 -7.91 5.32 -8.90
N SER A 137 -7.12 5.29 -7.83
CA SER A 137 -7.34 6.08 -6.61
C SER A 137 -7.15 7.58 -6.87
N ILE A 138 -6.09 7.96 -7.58
CA ILE A 138 -5.84 9.35 -7.97
C ILE A 138 -6.96 9.87 -8.89
N ALA A 139 -7.42 9.05 -9.85
CA ALA A 139 -8.51 9.38 -10.76
C ALA A 139 -9.81 9.66 -10.01
N LEU A 140 -10.19 8.78 -9.07
CA LEU A 140 -11.40 8.99 -8.27
C LEU A 140 -11.27 10.20 -7.34
N LYS A 141 -10.11 10.39 -6.69
CA LYS A 141 -9.84 11.58 -5.87
C LYS A 141 -9.84 12.87 -6.68
N THR A 142 -9.45 12.81 -7.96
CA THR A 142 -9.52 13.94 -8.88
C THR A 142 -10.98 14.31 -9.11
N ALA A 143 -11.82 13.35 -9.51
CA ALA A 143 -13.26 13.58 -9.65
C ALA A 143 -13.87 14.17 -8.36
N PHE A 144 -13.59 13.54 -7.21
CA PHE A 144 -14.12 13.99 -5.93
C PHE A 144 -13.64 15.40 -5.53
N SER A 145 -12.38 15.75 -5.82
CA SER A 145 -11.84 17.08 -5.49
C SER A 145 -12.49 18.17 -6.33
N PHE A 146 -12.73 17.92 -7.62
CA PHE A 146 -13.46 18.86 -8.49
C PHE A 146 -14.94 18.96 -8.12
N MET A 147 -15.56 17.86 -7.70
CA MET A 147 -16.93 17.81 -7.17
C MET A 147 -17.08 18.47 -5.80
N THR A 148 -16.03 19.00 -5.16
CA THR A 148 -16.13 19.57 -3.80
C THR A 148 -15.42 20.92 -3.66
N CYS A 149 -14.73 21.39 -4.71
CA CYS A 149 -13.88 22.57 -4.63
C CYS A 149 -14.66 23.89 -4.61
N ASP A 150 -15.92 23.89 -5.03
CA ASP A 150 -16.88 24.99 -4.88
C ASP A 150 -17.70 24.90 -3.57
N GLY A 151 -17.55 23.78 -2.84
CA GLY A 151 -18.29 23.50 -1.61
C GLY A 151 -19.69 22.92 -1.84
N HIS A 152 -20.04 22.49 -3.06
CA HIS A 152 -21.30 21.81 -3.36
C HIS A 152 -21.00 20.42 -3.93
N ILE A 153 -21.95 19.50 -3.81
CA ILE A 153 -21.88 18.19 -4.47
C ILE A 153 -23.25 17.99 -5.11
N ASP A 154 -23.31 18.01 -6.43
CA ASP A 154 -24.52 17.79 -7.21
C ASP A 154 -24.79 16.30 -7.45
N GLU A 155 -26.06 15.92 -7.55
CA GLU A 155 -26.43 14.51 -7.80
C GLU A 155 -25.98 14.03 -9.18
N ASN A 156 -25.93 14.93 -10.17
CA ASN A 156 -25.54 14.61 -11.53
C ASN A 156 -24.03 14.35 -11.65
N GLU A 157 -23.19 15.02 -10.86
CA GLU A 157 -21.76 14.74 -10.74
C GLU A 157 -21.51 13.34 -10.17
N ILE A 158 -22.21 12.99 -9.08
CA ILE A 158 -22.16 11.64 -8.52
C ILE A 158 -22.62 10.60 -9.56
N ALA A 159 -23.69 10.90 -10.29
CA ALA A 159 -24.22 10.01 -11.30
C ALA A 159 -23.23 9.82 -12.47
N LEU A 160 -22.48 10.86 -12.85
CA LEU A 160 -21.40 10.78 -13.83
C LEU A 160 -20.29 9.83 -13.35
N ILE A 161 -19.79 10.01 -12.13
CA ILE A 161 -18.70 9.16 -11.59
C ILE A 161 -19.15 7.69 -11.55
N ARG A 162 -20.38 7.42 -11.09
CA ARG A 162 -20.97 6.06 -11.10
C ARG A 162 -21.08 5.49 -12.51
N LYS A 163 -21.50 6.30 -13.48
CA LYS A 163 -21.59 5.89 -14.88
C LYS A 163 -20.21 5.50 -15.41
N VAL A 164 -19.20 6.35 -15.20
CA VAL A 164 -17.80 6.10 -15.60
C VAL A 164 -17.27 4.80 -14.97
N ALA A 165 -17.58 4.56 -13.70
CA ALA A 165 -17.22 3.32 -13.01
C ALA A 165 -17.86 2.06 -13.61
N SER A 166 -19.09 2.19 -14.14
CA SER A 166 -19.82 1.07 -14.74
C SER A 166 -19.46 0.81 -16.21
N GLU A 167 -18.98 1.83 -16.92
CA GLU A 167 -18.71 1.77 -18.36
C GLU A 167 -17.20 1.68 -18.69
N SER A 168 -16.32 1.82 -17.70
CA SER A 168 -14.86 1.81 -17.89
C SER A 168 -14.12 1.14 -16.73
N GLU A 169 -12.91 0.66 -17.01
CA GLU A 169 -12.00 0.13 -15.98
C GLU A 169 -11.19 1.21 -15.25
N LEU A 170 -11.55 2.49 -15.42
CA LEU A 170 -10.79 3.64 -14.93
C LEU A 170 -10.52 3.57 -13.41
N PHE A 171 -11.53 3.14 -12.63
CA PHE A 171 -11.43 3.01 -11.18
C PHE A 171 -11.04 1.59 -10.72
N GLY A 172 -10.70 0.68 -11.66
CA GLY A 172 -10.28 -0.67 -11.37
C GLY A 172 -11.28 -1.44 -10.49
N HIS A 173 -10.82 -1.93 -9.34
CA HIS A 173 -11.64 -2.69 -8.37
C HIS A 173 -12.24 -1.84 -7.24
N ILE A 174 -12.17 -0.50 -7.34
CA ILE A 174 -12.69 0.39 -6.30
C ILE A 174 -14.23 0.30 -6.26
N ASN A 175 -14.79 0.07 -5.08
CA ASN A 175 -16.22 0.26 -4.84
C ASN A 175 -16.50 1.76 -4.69
N VAL A 176 -16.88 2.40 -5.79
CA VAL A 176 -17.06 3.86 -5.87
C VAL A 176 -18.02 4.41 -4.82
N ASP A 177 -19.13 3.72 -4.52
CA ASP A 177 -20.08 4.21 -3.51
C ASP A 177 -19.48 4.22 -2.10
N GLN A 178 -18.74 3.18 -1.74
CA GLN A 178 -18.08 3.08 -0.43
C GLN A 178 -16.92 4.07 -0.31
N GLU A 179 -16.13 4.22 -1.38
CA GLU A 179 -15.00 5.14 -1.40
C GLU A 179 -15.48 6.61 -1.36
N LEU A 180 -16.54 6.98 -2.09
CA LEU A 180 -17.11 8.32 -2.01
C LEU A 180 -17.66 8.64 -0.62
N GLU A 181 -18.35 7.69 0.05
CA GLU A 181 -18.79 7.89 1.44
C GLU A 181 -17.59 8.12 2.37
N PHE A 182 -16.53 7.34 2.23
CA PHE A 182 -15.29 7.54 2.99
C PHE A 182 -14.65 8.91 2.71
N LEU A 183 -14.56 9.33 1.45
CA LEU A 183 -13.99 10.63 1.08
C LEU A 183 -14.83 11.80 1.62
N ILE A 184 -16.16 11.68 1.68
CA ILE A 184 -17.04 12.65 2.36
C ILE A 184 -16.70 12.74 3.85
N GLU A 185 -16.53 11.62 4.54
CA GLU A 185 -16.14 11.63 5.95
C GLU A 185 -14.77 12.29 6.16
N VAL A 186 -13.81 12.03 5.28
CA VAL A 186 -12.46 12.63 5.34
C VAL A 186 -12.50 14.13 5.09
N ILE A 187 -13.18 14.61 4.04
CA ILE A 187 -13.24 16.05 3.75
C ILE A 187 -14.04 16.81 4.80
N ASN A 188 -15.08 16.23 5.40
CA ASN A 188 -15.80 16.85 6.52
C ASN A 188 -14.92 16.99 7.78
N GLN A 189 -13.97 16.09 7.98
CA GLN A 189 -13.01 16.17 9.10
C GLN A 189 -11.86 17.14 8.83
N MET A 190 -11.34 17.15 7.60
CA MET A 190 -10.12 17.89 7.24
C MET A 190 -10.40 19.26 6.62
N GLY A 191 -11.62 19.50 6.14
CA GLY A 191 -11.99 20.65 5.32
C GLY A 191 -11.03 20.81 4.14
N MET A 192 -10.55 22.04 3.94
CA MET A 192 -9.56 22.39 2.92
C MET A 192 -8.25 21.59 2.99
N GLY A 193 -7.92 21.01 4.15
CA GLY A 193 -6.74 20.15 4.30
C GLY A 193 -6.76 18.96 3.34
N PHE A 194 -7.95 18.43 3.03
CA PHE A 194 -8.13 17.34 2.07
C PHE A 194 -7.63 17.73 0.68
N LEU A 195 -8.06 18.88 0.14
CA LEU A 195 -7.66 19.35 -1.19
C LEU A 195 -6.15 19.66 -1.25
N LYS A 196 -5.58 20.21 -0.18
CA LYS A 196 -4.12 20.40 -0.07
C LYS A 196 -3.38 19.06 -0.15
N ASP A 197 -3.87 18.03 0.52
CA ASP A 197 -3.26 16.71 0.52
C ASP A 197 -3.45 15.98 -0.82
N TYR A 198 -4.57 16.18 -1.51
CA TYR A 198 -4.75 15.71 -2.89
C TYR A 198 -3.67 16.26 -3.81
N PHE A 199 -3.38 17.57 -3.77
CA PHE A 199 -2.32 18.16 -4.58
C PHE A 199 -0.92 17.62 -4.25
N LYS A 200 -0.64 17.32 -2.97
CA LYS A 200 0.60 16.65 -2.58
C LYS A 200 0.67 15.24 -3.15
N VAL A 201 -0.43 14.49 -3.16
CA VAL A 201 -0.49 13.16 -3.76
C VAL A 201 -0.19 13.25 -5.25
N LEU A 202 -0.88 14.14 -5.97
CA LEU A 202 -0.70 14.33 -7.41
C LEU A 202 0.76 14.68 -7.77
N LYS A 203 1.36 15.64 -7.04
CA LYS A 203 2.75 16.08 -7.27
C LYS A 203 3.80 14.99 -7.05
N ASN A 204 3.53 14.02 -6.17
CA ASN A 204 4.47 12.95 -5.84
C ASN A 204 4.15 11.62 -6.53
N ALA A 205 3.03 11.53 -7.25
CA ALA A 205 2.65 10.34 -7.99
C ALA A 205 3.48 10.19 -9.26
N ASN A 206 3.83 8.94 -9.61
CA ASN A 206 4.44 8.63 -10.89
C ASN A 206 3.34 8.30 -11.90
N ILE A 207 2.82 9.32 -12.59
CA ILE A 207 1.77 9.22 -13.61
C ILE A 207 2.33 9.55 -15.00
N SER A 208 1.84 8.86 -16.03
CA SER A 208 2.23 9.14 -17.42
C SER A 208 1.47 10.35 -18.00
N GLU A 209 1.99 10.94 -19.08
CA GLU A 209 1.27 12.01 -19.80
C GLU A 209 -0.15 11.59 -20.23
N GLU A 210 -0.32 10.34 -20.66
CA GLU A 210 -1.64 9.80 -21.00
C GLU A 210 -2.58 9.78 -19.78
N GLN A 211 -2.06 9.39 -18.62
CA GLN A 211 -2.79 9.40 -17.36
C GLN A 211 -3.12 10.83 -16.93
N GLU A 212 -2.20 11.78 -17.05
CA GLU A 212 -2.46 13.20 -16.79
C GLU A 212 -3.60 13.74 -17.68
N LEU A 213 -3.59 13.42 -18.97
CA LEU A 213 -4.68 13.79 -19.89
C LEU A 213 -6.03 13.15 -19.51
N ILE A 214 -6.02 11.94 -18.97
CA ILE A 214 -7.22 11.32 -18.42
C ILE A 214 -7.70 12.08 -17.17
N LEU A 215 -6.81 12.47 -16.25
CA LEU A 215 -7.17 13.28 -15.08
C LEU A 215 -7.78 14.63 -15.50
N VAL A 216 -7.23 15.27 -16.53
CA VAL A 216 -7.79 16.49 -17.11
C VAL A 216 -9.21 16.26 -17.66
N GLN A 217 -9.43 15.17 -18.40
CA GLN A 217 -10.77 14.83 -18.89
C GLN A 217 -11.76 14.61 -17.73
N ILE A 218 -11.35 13.89 -16.69
CA ILE A 218 -12.19 13.64 -15.49
C ILE A 218 -12.56 14.96 -14.82
N ALA A 219 -11.57 15.84 -14.60
CA ALA A 219 -11.79 17.15 -14.00
C ALA A 219 -12.81 17.95 -14.80
N MET A 220 -12.62 18.04 -16.13
CA MET A 220 -13.52 18.79 -17.00
C MET A 220 -14.91 18.16 -17.10
N ASP A 221 -15.03 16.84 -17.15
CA ASP A 221 -16.32 16.16 -17.20
C ASP A 221 -17.10 16.37 -15.90
N THR A 222 -16.41 16.37 -14.76
CA THR A 222 -17.00 16.61 -13.44
C THR A 222 -17.52 18.04 -13.34
N LEU A 223 -16.66 19.04 -13.60
CA LEU A 223 -17.04 20.46 -13.57
C LEU A 223 -18.19 20.81 -14.52
N ASN A 224 -18.24 20.17 -15.68
CA ASN A 224 -19.30 20.46 -16.64
C ASN A 224 -20.60 19.69 -16.34
N ALA A 225 -20.63 18.78 -15.37
CA ALA A 225 -21.74 17.85 -15.18
C ALA A 225 -23.06 18.55 -14.77
N ASP A 226 -23.00 19.64 -14.03
CA ASP A 226 -24.18 20.40 -13.59
C ASP A 226 -24.46 21.65 -14.48
N ALA A 227 -23.66 21.84 -15.54
CA ALA A 227 -23.67 22.98 -16.47
C ALA A 227 -23.40 24.36 -15.82
N LYS A 228 -22.77 24.39 -14.65
CA LYS A 228 -22.30 25.62 -14.02
C LYS A 228 -20.81 25.48 -13.77
N VAL A 229 -20.07 26.52 -14.10
CA VAL A 229 -18.67 26.63 -13.73
C VAL A 229 -18.52 27.97 -13.03
N ASP A 230 -18.07 27.93 -11.80
CA ASP A 230 -17.76 29.09 -11.00
C ASP A 230 -16.28 29.48 -11.10
N TYR A 231 -15.97 30.67 -10.59
CA TYR A 231 -14.60 31.21 -10.66
C TYR A 231 -13.62 30.45 -9.74
N ASN A 232 -14.09 29.84 -8.65
CA ASN A 232 -13.25 29.07 -7.73
C ASN A 232 -12.84 27.73 -8.35
N GLU A 233 -13.72 27.09 -9.13
CA GLU A 233 -13.47 25.89 -9.92
C GLU A 233 -12.43 26.15 -11.01
N VAL A 234 -12.53 27.27 -11.72
CA VAL A 234 -11.50 27.71 -12.68
C VAL A 234 -10.14 27.89 -11.99
N LYS A 235 -10.10 28.55 -10.83
CA LYS A 235 -8.87 28.69 -10.04
C LYS A 235 -8.30 27.33 -9.61
N PHE A 236 -9.15 26.45 -9.10
CA PHE A 236 -8.75 25.11 -8.66
C PHE A 236 -8.16 24.30 -9.83
N PHE A 237 -8.81 24.36 -11.01
CA PHE A 237 -8.30 23.74 -12.23
C PHE A 237 -6.95 24.32 -12.66
N ARG A 238 -6.77 25.64 -12.59
CA ARG A 238 -5.49 26.29 -12.93
C ARG A 238 -4.37 25.81 -12.01
N ILE A 239 -4.62 25.69 -10.70
CA ILE A 239 -3.66 25.10 -9.74
C ILE A 239 -3.36 23.65 -10.13
N PHE A 240 -4.39 22.83 -10.33
CA PHE A 240 -4.27 21.43 -10.76
C PHE A 240 -3.40 21.29 -12.02
N ARG A 241 -3.66 22.09 -13.05
CA ARG A 241 -2.90 22.11 -14.31
C ARG A 241 -1.42 22.39 -14.10
N THR A 242 -1.06 23.27 -13.17
CA THR A 242 0.36 23.62 -12.92
C THR A 242 1.17 22.46 -12.31
N LEU A 243 0.50 21.42 -11.82
CA LEU A 243 1.12 20.22 -11.28
C LEU A 243 1.33 19.13 -12.34
N LEU A 244 0.80 19.31 -13.54
CA LEU A 244 0.92 18.37 -14.66
C LEU A 244 2.07 18.77 -15.58
N THR A 245 2.55 17.80 -16.35
CA THR A 245 3.62 17.98 -17.34
C THR A 245 3.10 18.16 -18.77
N VAL A 246 1.87 17.72 -19.06
CA VAL A 246 1.21 17.88 -20.36
C VAL A 246 1.01 19.34 -20.76
N SER A 247 1.14 19.62 -22.06
CA SER A 247 0.99 20.97 -22.62
C SER A 247 -0.47 21.35 -22.87
N ASP A 248 -0.73 22.65 -22.98
CA ASP A 248 -2.06 23.18 -23.32
C ASP A 248 -2.58 22.63 -24.66
N ASP A 249 -1.70 22.41 -25.63
CA ASP A 249 -2.06 21.80 -26.92
C ASP A 249 -2.51 20.34 -26.76
N GLN A 250 -1.83 19.58 -25.90
CA GLN A 250 -2.24 18.20 -25.58
C GLN A 250 -3.58 18.19 -24.83
N ILE A 251 -3.79 19.13 -23.90
CA ILE A 251 -5.05 19.28 -23.17
C ILE A 251 -6.19 19.62 -24.14
N ARG A 252 -6.01 20.59 -25.04
CA ARG A 252 -7.02 20.97 -26.06
C ARG A 252 -7.35 19.82 -27.01
N ALA A 253 -6.34 19.04 -27.41
CA ALA A 253 -6.55 17.86 -28.24
C ALA A 253 -7.38 16.79 -27.52
N LYS A 254 -7.16 16.62 -26.21
CA LYS A 254 -7.89 15.65 -25.38
C LYS A 254 -9.32 16.12 -25.05
N VAL A 255 -9.48 17.39 -24.70
CA VAL A 255 -10.75 18.01 -24.30
C VAL A 255 -11.05 19.21 -25.22
N PRO A 256 -11.55 19.00 -26.44
CA PRO A 256 -11.78 20.09 -27.39
C PRO A 256 -12.82 21.13 -26.95
N SER A 257 -13.67 20.78 -25.97
CA SER A 257 -14.69 21.66 -25.39
C SER A 257 -14.18 22.53 -24.25
N ILE A 258 -12.89 22.46 -23.89
CA ILE A 258 -12.33 23.27 -22.81
C ILE A 258 -12.37 24.75 -23.18
N ASN A 259 -12.89 25.59 -22.27
CA ASN A 259 -12.87 27.05 -22.43
C ASN A 259 -11.44 27.58 -22.23
N ASP A 260 -11.05 28.59 -23.00
CA ASP A 260 -9.75 29.27 -22.88
C ASP A 260 -9.48 29.76 -21.46
N GLU A 261 -10.50 30.15 -20.70
CA GLU A 261 -10.35 30.60 -19.31
C GLU A 261 -9.63 29.56 -18.40
N PHE A 262 -9.72 28.26 -18.70
CA PHE A 262 -9.00 27.23 -17.95
C PHE A 262 -7.49 27.14 -18.28
N LEU A 263 -7.12 27.61 -19.47
CA LEU A 263 -5.77 27.47 -20.04
C LEU A 263 -5.02 28.80 -20.10
N GLU A 264 -5.75 29.92 -20.06
CA GLU A 264 -5.20 31.26 -20.08
C GLU A 264 -4.11 31.44 -19.03
N THR A 265 -3.04 32.10 -19.46
CA THR A 265 -1.92 32.40 -18.59
C THR A 265 -2.10 33.77 -17.95
N ASP A 266 -2.33 33.79 -16.63
CA ASP A 266 -2.12 35.02 -15.87
C ASP A 266 -0.60 35.32 -15.83
N ILE A 267 -0.22 36.52 -15.39
CA ILE A 267 1.19 36.93 -15.34
C ILE A 267 1.87 36.16 -14.19
N PHE A 268 2.29 34.93 -14.45
CA PHE A 268 2.65 33.94 -13.44
C PHE A 268 4.13 33.99 -13.06
N SER A 269 4.40 34.32 -11.80
CA SER A 269 5.69 34.02 -11.17
C SER A 269 5.52 32.83 -10.22
N LYS A 270 6.61 32.11 -9.92
CA LYS A 270 6.62 31.04 -8.91
C LYS A 270 6.06 31.51 -7.55
N SER A 271 6.34 32.76 -7.19
CA SER A 271 5.84 33.43 -5.98
C SER A 271 4.32 33.62 -5.98
N TYR A 272 3.68 33.70 -7.15
CA TYR A 272 2.24 33.87 -7.27
C TYR A 272 1.50 32.52 -7.31
N LEU A 273 2.14 31.39 -7.66
CA LEU A 273 1.51 30.07 -7.51
C LEU A 273 1.35 29.71 -6.04
N ASP A 274 2.39 30.00 -5.23
CA ASP A 274 2.29 29.89 -3.78
C ASP A 274 1.23 30.85 -3.24
N GLN A 275 1.16 32.09 -3.74
CA GLN A 275 0.11 33.04 -3.38
C GLN A 275 -1.28 32.62 -3.86
N LEU A 276 -1.44 32.03 -5.05
CA LEU A 276 -2.74 31.54 -5.57
C LEU A 276 -3.23 30.36 -4.74
N PHE A 277 -2.29 29.49 -4.34
CA PHE A 277 -2.56 28.41 -3.41
C PHE A 277 -3.01 28.98 -2.06
N ASP A 278 -2.23 29.89 -1.47
CA ASP A 278 -2.56 30.52 -0.19
C ASP A 278 -3.88 31.31 -0.27
N ASP A 279 -4.07 32.19 -1.26
CA ASP A 279 -5.30 32.97 -1.49
C ASP A 279 -6.54 32.07 -1.64
N TYR A 280 -6.46 30.99 -2.41
CA TYR A 280 -7.56 30.03 -2.55
C TYR A 280 -7.88 29.38 -1.20
N PHE A 281 -6.85 28.94 -0.47
CA PHE A 281 -7.00 28.21 0.78
C PHE A 281 -7.24 29.09 2.03
N GLU A 282 -6.98 30.39 1.97
CA GLU A 282 -7.24 31.37 3.04
C GLU A 282 -8.67 31.93 2.97
N HIS A 283 -9.26 31.98 1.78
CA HIS A 283 -10.57 32.62 1.57
C HIS A 283 -11.71 31.65 1.25
N ALA A 284 -11.42 30.44 0.76
CA ALA A 284 -12.44 29.43 0.55
C ALA A 284 -12.72 28.65 1.84
N SER A 285 -14.00 28.41 2.09
CA SER A 285 -14.48 27.56 3.19
C SER A 285 -15.31 26.42 2.61
N ILE A 286 -14.96 25.18 2.95
CA ILE A 286 -15.75 24.01 2.57
C ILE A 286 -16.81 23.75 3.64
N PRO A 287 -18.10 23.64 3.27
CA PRO A 287 -19.16 23.29 4.21
C PRO A 287 -19.12 21.79 4.57
N GLU A 288 -19.90 21.39 5.57
CA GLU A 288 -20.12 19.97 5.85
C GLU A 288 -21.05 19.36 4.80
N PHE A 289 -20.60 18.29 4.14
CA PHE A 289 -21.38 17.58 3.14
C PHE A 289 -22.23 16.46 3.76
N SER A 290 -23.46 16.30 3.28
CA SER A 290 -24.32 15.18 3.68
C SER A 290 -23.81 13.85 3.13
N LYS A 291 -23.94 12.80 3.95
CA LYS A 291 -23.58 11.40 3.63
C LYS A 291 -24.16 10.93 2.29
N MET A 292 -23.42 10.07 1.57
CA MET A 292 -23.86 9.50 0.28
C MET A 292 -25.12 8.65 0.45
N SER A 293 -25.21 7.92 1.56
CA SER A 293 -26.37 7.09 1.91
C SER A 293 -27.71 7.86 2.02
N LEU A 294 -27.68 9.18 2.13
CA LEU A 294 -28.85 10.04 2.24
C LEU A 294 -29.29 10.66 0.89
N ARG A 295 -28.55 10.39 -0.19
CA ARG A 295 -28.78 10.97 -1.52
C ARG A 295 -29.52 10.01 -2.46
N ASP A 296 -30.37 10.54 -3.33
CA ASP A 296 -31.11 9.72 -4.29
C ASP A 296 -30.18 9.17 -5.39
N ARG A 297 -30.45 7.93 -5.83
CA ARG A 297 -29.74 7.31 -6.96
C ARG A 297 -30.40 7.75 -8.27
N SER A 298 -30.03 8.94 -8.74
CA SER A 298 -30.41 9.44 -10.06
C SER A 298 -29.53 8.85 -11.16
N LYS A 299 -30.06 8.80 -12.39
CA LYS A 299 -29.28 8.46 -13.59
C LYS A 299 -28.61 9.73 -14.12
N TYR A 300 -27.39 9.58 -14.62
CA TYR A 300 -26.67 10.71 -15.23
C TYR A 300 -27.46 11.30 -16.40
N VAL A 301 -27.65 12.61 -16.37
CA VAL A 301 -28.27 13.39 -17.44
C VAL A 301 -27.21 14.28 -18.05
N LYS A 302 -26.86 14.03 -19.32
CA LYS A 302 -25.86 14.86 -20.01
C LYS A 302 -26.36 16.32 -20.06
N PRO A 303 -25.59 17.28 -19.53
CA PRO A 303 -25.97 18.69 -19.53
C PRO A 303 -26.04 19.25 -20.96
N LYS A 304 -26.89 20.25 -21.14
CA LYS A 304 -26.93 21.07 -22.37
C LYS A 304 -25.96 22.24 -22.16
N LEU A 305 -24.72 22.03 -22.60
CA LEU A 305 -23.69 23.08 -22.70
C LEU A 305 -23.97 23.99 -23.90
#